data_AF-A0A4R6BXT8-F1
#
_entry.id   AF-A0A4R6BXT8-F1
#
_cell.length_a   1.000
_cell.length_b   1.000
_cell.length_c   1.000
_cell.angle_alpha   90.00
_cell.angle_beta   90.00
_cell.angle_gamma   90.00
#
_symmetry.space_group_name_H-M   'P 1'
#
loop_
_entity.id
_entity.type
_entity.pdbx_description
1 polymer ?
#
loop_
_entity_poly.entity_id
_entity_poly.type
_entity_poly.pdbx_seq_one_letter_code
_entity_poly.pdbx_strand_id
1 'polypeptide(L)'
;MGFIAQYNHDNQMLEQRYTSYKCPEINPYIAAIVERLNISSNVKKAIIAIDSSMRYADLIDHDNKATALLTTDLLSALFYRYMAEEFNVGQFKVLTQAVKAQNMWKSMFKESGDQSLIAKIETAFVAPFISIQDSDMQRLIQHSSLNNIKSRCSIE
;
A
#
# COMPACT_ATOMS: atom_id res chain seq x y z
N MET A 1 -11.81 -6.28 19.06
CA MET A 1 -10.55 -6.65 18.36
C MET A 1 -10.11 -5.44 17.54
N GLY A 2 -8.82 -5.04 17.60
CA GLY A 2 -8.32 -3.91 16.82
C GLY A 2 -8.31 -4.19 15.31
N PHE A 3 -8.23 -3.14 14.48
CA PHE A 3 -8.35 -3.29 13.02
C PHE A 3 -7.20 -4.13 12.42
N ILE A 4 -5.97 -4.05 12.94
CA ILE A 4 -4.84 -4.88 12.51
C ILE A 4 -5.12 -6.36 12.79
N ALA A 5 -5.64 -6.67 13.98
CA ALA A 5 -5.98 -8.05 14.34
C ALA A 5 -7.12 -8.60 13.46
N GLN A 6 -8.11 -7.77 13.11
CA GLN A 6 -9.15 -8.13 12.14
C GLN A 6 -8.58 -8.35 10.73
N TYR A 7 -7.71 -7.45 10.25
CA TYR A 7 -7.04 -7.60 8.95
C TYR A 7 -6.21 -8.90 8.89
N ASN A 8 -5.44 -9.19 9.93
CA ASN A 8 -4.65 -10.42 10.00
C ASN A 8 -5.55 -11.66 10.03
N HIS A 9 -6.66 -11.60 10.77
CA HIS A 9 -7.63 -12.69 10.80
C HIS A 9 -8.27 -12.92 9.42
N ASP A 10 -8.71 -11.86 8.75
CA ASP A 10 -9.29 -11.92 7.41
C ASP A 10 -8.32 -12.57 6.41
N ASN A 11 -7.04 -12.19 6.45
CA ASN A 11 -6.01 -12.77 5.58
C ASN A 11 -5.63 -14.20 5.98
N GLN A 12 -5.61 -14.54 7.27
CA GLN A 12 -5.37 -15.90 7.73
C GLN A 12 -6.43 -16.88 7.20
N MET A 13 -7.70 -16.46 7.16
CA MET A 13 -8.76 -17.26 6.55
C MET A 13 -8.54 -17.49 5.06
N LEU A 14 -8.01 -16.49 4.34
CA LEU A 14 -7.66 -16.64 2.92
C LEU A 14 -6.45 -17.57 2.73
N GLU A 15 -5.40 -17.46 3.55
CA GLU A 15 -4.24 -18.35 3.46
C GLU A 15 -4.58 -19.82 3.77
N GLN A 16 -5.53 -20.06 4.68
CA GLN A 16 -6.03 -21.41 4.96
C GLN A 16 -6.78 -21.98 3.75
N ARG A 17 -7.48 -21.12 2.99
CA ARG A 17 -8.30 -21.54 1.84
C ARG A 17 -7.48 -21.66 0.54
N TYR A 18 -6.50 -20.80 0.35
CA TYR A 18 -5.72 -20.66 -0.87
C TYR A 18 -4.23 -20.82 -0.54
N THR A 19 -3.69 -22.03 -0.73
CA THR A 19 -2.32 -22.39 -0.30
C THR A 19 -1.22 -21.56 -0.97
N SER A 20 -1.46 -21.08 -2.18
CA SER A 20 -0.53 -20.20 -2.90
C SER A 20 -0.59 -18.76 -2.39
N TYR A 21 -1.67 -18.35 -1.72
CA TYR A 21 -1.77 -16.99 -1.18
C TYR A 21 -0.97 -16.88 0.11
N LYS A 22 -0.17 -15.81 0.18
CA LYS A 22 0.51 -15.37 1.39
C LYS A 22 0.34 -13.87 1.52
N CYS A 23 -0.21 -13.43 2.65
CA CYS A 23 -0.33 -12.02 2.93
C CYS A 23 1.08 -11.44 3.16
N PRO A 24 1.48 -10.42 2.40
CA PRO A 24 2.74 -9.74 2.67
C PRO A 24 2.69 -9.03 4.02
N GLU A 25 3.87 -8.82 4.60
CA GLU A 25 3.99 -8.06 5.85
C GLU A 25 3.46 -6.64 5.68
N ILE A 26 2.77 -6.16 6.72
CA ILE A 26 2.27 -4.79 6.77
C ILE A 26 3.45 -3.85 6.94
N ASN A 27 3.51 -2.77 6.16
CA ASN A 27 4.49 -1.72 6.38
C ASN A 27 4.27 -1.10 7.79
N PRO A 28 5.23 -1.21 8.72
CA PRO A 28 5.05 -0.77 10.09
C PRO A 28 4.85 0.75 10.21
N TYR A 29 5.43 1.54 9.30
CA TYR A 29 5.24 2.99 9.28
C TYR A 29 3.82 3.36 8.85
N ILE A 30 3.27 2.66 7.85
CA ILE A 30 1.88 2.85 7.43
C ILE A 30 0.94 2.41 8.55
N ALA A 31 1.20 1.27 9.20
CA ALA A 31 0.39 0.81 10.33
C ALA A 31 0.34 1.86 11.46
N ALA A 32 1.49 2.42 11.85
CA ALA A 32 1.56 3.45 12.89
C ALA A 32 0.78 4.72 12.53
N ILE A 33 0.85 5.18 11.27
CA ILE A 33 0.08 6.33 10.80
C ILE A 33 -1.42 6.02 10.84
N VAL A 34 -1.82 4.87 10.28
CA VAL A 34 -3.23 4.47 10.15
C VAL A 34 -3.89 4.23 11.50
N GLU A 35 -3.17 3.70 12.48
CA GLU A 35 -3.65 3.45 13.85
C GLU A 35 -4.30 4.70 14.46
N ARG A 36 -3.66 5.87 14.29
CA ARG A 36 -4.12 7.13 14.88
C ARG A 36 -5.07 7.96 14.01
N LEU A 37 -5.33 7.56 12.77
CA LEU A 37 -6.30 8.26 11.93
C LEU A 37 -7.72 8.15 12.53
N ASN A 38 -8.46 9.26 12.53
CA ASN A 38 -9.86 9.28 12.96
C ASN A 38 -10.79 8.88 11.80
N ILE A 39 -10.69 7.62 11.39
CA ILE A 39 -11.48 6.99 10.31
C ILE A 39 -11.92 5.58 10.76
N SER A 40 -12.93 5.01 10.09
CA SER A 40 -13.47 3.71 10.47
C SER A 40 -12.43 2.59 10.32
N SER A 41 -12.57 1.53 11.12
CA SER A 41 -11.68 0.37 11.05
C SER A 41 -11.63 -0.25 9.67
N ASN A 42 -12.74 -0.26 8.93
CA ASN A 42 -12.78 -0.78 7.56
C ASN A 42 -11.95 0.07 6.60
N VAL A 43 -12.01 1.41 6.68
CA VAL A 43 -11.13 2.27 5.88
C VAL A 43 -9.66 2.08 6.25
N LYS A 44 -9.35 1.89 7.54
CA LYS A 44 -7.99 1.54 7.98
C LYS A 44 -7.49 0.24 7.36
N LYS A 45 -8.28 -0.83 7.40
CA LYS A 45 -7.97 -2.11 6.75
C LYS A 45 -7.81 -1.95 5.24
N ALA A 46 -8.64 -1.12 4.60
CA ALA A 46 -8.56 -0.84 3.17
C ALA A 46 -7.22 -0.17 2.80
N ILE A 47 -6.78 0.84 3.57
CA ILE A 47 -5.48 1.51 3.37
C ILE A 47 -4.33 0.50 3.48
N ILE A 48 -4.36 -0.37 4.49
CA ILE A 48 -3.34 -1.42 4.66
C ILE A 48 -3.35 -2.40 3.48
N ALA A 49 -4.53 -2.90 3.09
CA ALA A 49 -4.65 -3.86 2.00
C ALA A 49 -4.08 -3.30 0.68
N ILE A 50 -4.43 -2.06 0.34
CA ILE A 50 -3.99 -1.47 -0.93
C ILE A 50 -2.52 -1.04 -0.91
N ASP A 51 -2.01 -0.53 0.22
CA ASP A 51 -0.57 -0.24 0.36
C ASP A 51 0.27 -1.52 0.24
N SER A 52 -0.11 -2.57 0.98
CA SER A 52 0.50 -3.90 0.88
C SER A 52 0.45 -4.45 -0.54
N SER A 53 -0.70 -4.33 -1.23
CA SER A 53 -0.85 -4.74 -2.63
C SER A 53 0.16 -4.02 -3.53
N MET A 54 0.22 -2.69 -3.44
CA MET A 54 1.02 -1.88 -4.36
C MET A 54 2.52 -2.03 -4.12
N ARG A 55 2.95 -2.23 -2.87
CA ARG A 55 4.36 -2.53 -2.54
C ARG A 55 4.75 -3.93 -2.96
N TYR A 56 3.88 -4.91 -2.74
CA TYR A 56 4.15 -6.28 -3.16
C TYR A 56 4.25 -6.43 -4.68
N ALA A 57 3.50 -5.61 -5.43
CA ALA A 57 3.62 -5.52 -6.88
C ALA A 57 5.03 -5.13 -7.37
N ASP A 58 5.81 -4.40 -6.57
CA ASP A 58 7.18 -4.01 -6.94
C ASP A 58 8.17 -5.18 -6.80
N LEU A 59 7.79 -6.27 -6.12
CA LEU A 59 8.62 -7.46 -5.90
C LEU A 59 8.36 -8.56 -6.93
N ILE A 60 7.49 -8.31 -7.91
CA ILE A 60 7.11 -9.30 -8.93
C ILE A 60 8.27 -9.50 -9.91
N ASP A 61 8.72 -10.74 -10.03
CA ASP A 61 9.75 -11.18 -10.96
C ASP A 61 9.27 -12.40 -11.77
N HIS A 62 10.15 -13.01 -12.56
CA HIS A 62 9.81 -14.17 -13.38
C HIS A 62 9.48 -15.41 -12.54
N ASP A 63 10.07 -15.57 -11.37
CA ASP A 63 10.00 -16.79 -10.55
C ASP A 63 8.75 -16.81 -9.67
N ASN A 64 8.28 -15.63 -9.24
CA ASN A 64 7.10 -15.51 -8.38
C ASN A 64 5.83 -15.00 -9.09
N LYS A 65 5.93 -14.67 -10.39
CA LYS A 65 4.90 -13.93 -11.16
C LYS A 65 3.46 -14.38 -10.92
N ALA A 66 3.20 -15.68 -11.10
CA ALA A 66 1.85 -16.21 -11.07
C ALA A 66 1.20 -16.02 -9.69
N THR A 67 1.96 -16.33 -8.64
CA THR A 67 1.48 -16.20 -7.26
C THR A 67 1.40 -14.74 -6.84
N ALA A 68 2.42 -13.95 -7.19
CA ALA A 68 2.51 -12.58 -6.71
C ALA A 68 1.43 -11.68 -7.33
N LEU A 69 1.14 -11.83 -8.63
CA LEU A 69 0.03 -11.12 -9.28
C LEU A 69 -1.33 -11.43 -8.64
N LEU A 70 -1.59 -12.71 -8.36
CA LEU A 70 -2.86 -13.10 -7.72
C LEU A 70 -2.96 -12.57 -6.29
N THR A 71 -1.85 -12.53 -5.55
CA THR A 71 -1.80 -11.92 -4.21
C THR A 71 -2.10 -10.42 -4.28
N THR A 72 -1.53 -9.68 -5.24
CA THR A 72 -1.82 -8.25 -5.39
C THR A 72 -3.27 -8.01 -5.78
N ASP A 73 -3.82 -8.82 -6.70
CA ASP A 73 -5.22 -8.68 -7.12
C ASP A 73 -6.18 -9.00 -5.97
N LEU A 74 -5.88 -10.02 -5.16
CA LEU A 74 -6.68 -10.37 -3.99
C LEU A 74 -6.65 -9.29 -2.92
N LEU A 75 -5.49 -8.68 -2.64
CA LEU A 75 -5.38 -7.55 -1.72
C LEU A 75 -6.12 -6.31 -2.24
N SER A 76 -6.07 -6.06 -3.55
CA SER A 76 -6.86 -5.01 -4.20
C SER A 76 -8.36 -5.29 -4.09
N ALA A 77 -8.80 -6.54 -4.24
CA ALA A 77 -10.20 -6.94 -4.02
C ALA A 77 -10.63 -6.78 -2.55
N LEU A 78 -9.74 -7.11 -1.60
CA LEU A 78 -9.96 -6.86 -0.17
C LEU A 78 -10.13 -5.37 0.13
N PHE A 79 -9.34 -4.50 -0.50
CA PHE A 79 -9.51 -3.05 -0.42
C PHE A 79 -10.94 -2.65 -0.83
N TYR A 80 -11.44 -3.13 -1.97
CA TYR A 80 -12.82 -2.85 -2.41
C TYR A 80 -13.87 -3.41 -1.43
N ARG A 81 -13.65 -4.62 -0.92
CA ARG A 81 -14.54 -5.25 0.07
C ARG A 81 -14.65 -4.41 1.34
N TYR A 82 -13.52 -4.00 1.92
CA TYR A 82 -13.53 -3.17 3.13
C TYR A 82 -14.17 -1.81 2.90
N MET A 83 -13.97 -1.21 1.72
CA MET A 83 -14.60 0.08 1.41
C MET A 83 -16.10 -0.01 1.11
N ALA A 84 -16.61 -1.20 0.79
CA ALA A 84 -18.04 -1.43 0.56
C ALA A 84 -18.82 -1.55 1.87
N GLU A 85 -18.19 -2.03 2.94
CA GLU A 85 -18.77 -2.06 4.28
C GLU A 85 -18.77 -0.63 4.87
N GLU A 86 -19.96 -0.12 5.23
CA GLU A 86 -20.15 1.29 5.63
C GLU A 86 -19.73 2.29 4.54
N PHE A 87 -20.22 2.04 3.32
CA PHE A 87 -19.81 2.76 2.12
C PHE A 87 -19.86 4.29 2.27
N ASN A 88 -18.67 4.89 2.23
CA ASN A 88 -18.48 6.34 2.13
C ASN A 88 -17.95 6.69 0.73
N VAL A 89 -18.83 7.25 -0.11
CA VAL A 89 -18.50 7.59 -1.51
C VAL A 89 -17.31 8.56 -1.62
N GLY A 90 -17.14 9.47 -0.66
CA GLY A 90 -16.06 10.45 -0.65
C GLY A 90 -14.71 9.77 -0.42
N GLN A 91 -14.61 8.97 0.65
CA GLN A 91 -13.38 8.22 0.97
C GLN A 91 -13.06 7.18 -0.11
N PHE A 92 -14.08 6.52 -0.66
CA PHE A 92 -13.91 5.58 -1.77
C PHE A 92 -13.30 6.24 -3.01
N LYS A 93 -13.83 7.40 -3.42
CA LYS A 93 -13.28 8.16 -4.55
C LYS A 93 -11.86 8.61 -4.29
N VAL A 94 -11.57 9.11 -3.08
CA VAL A 94 -10.23 9.57 -2.70
C VAL A 94 -9.21 8.44 -2.78
N LEU A 95 -9.50 7.27 -2.20
CA LEU A 95 -8.56 6.15 -2.20
C LEU A 95 -8.39 5.52 -3.58
N THR A 96 -9.45 5.38 -4.37
CA THR A 96 -9.34 4.88 -5.76
C THR A 96 -8.57 5.85 -6.67
N GLN A 97 -8.73 7.16 -6.47
CA GLN A 97 -7.90 8.16 -7.14
C GLN A 97 -6.43 8.06 -6.71
N ALA A 98 -6.16 7.82 -5.42
CA ALA A 98 -4.81 7.59 -4.93
C ALA A 98 -4.15 6.35 -5.57
N VAL A 99 -4.90 5.26 -5.78
CA VAL A 99 -4.39 4.07 -6.51
C VAL A 99 -3.95 4.44 -7.91
N LYS A 100 -4.80 5.16 -8.65
CA LYS A 100 -4.47 5.62 -10.01
C LYS A 100 -3.22 6.51 -10.00
N ALA A 101 -3.19 7.50 -9.10
CA ALA A 101 -2.11 8.46 -9.02
C ALA A 101 -0.77 7.77 -8.66
N GLN A 102 -0.77 6.85 -7.70
CA GLN A 102 0.43 6.12 -7.31
C GLN A 102 1.00 5.30 -8.47
N ASN A 103 0.14 4.59 -9.23
CA ASN A 103 0.58 3.85 -10.41
C ASN A 103 1.20 4.77 -11.47
N MET A 104 0.58 5.93 -11.73
CA MET A 104 1.14 6.94 -12.65
C MET A 104 2.49 7.45 -12.15
N TRP A 105 2.62 7.82 -10.88
CA TRP A 105 3.88 8.31 -10.31
C TRP A 105 4.97 7.25 -10.33
N LYS A 106 4.64 5.98 -10.04
CA LYS A 106 5.59 4.86 -10.16
C LYS A 106 6.07 4.68 -11.60
N SER A 107 5.20 4.77 -12.60
CA SER A 107 5.59 4.71 -14.02
C SER A 107 6.53 5.87 -14.36
N MET A 108 6.14 7.10 -14.02
CA MET A 108 6.95 8.30 -14.25
C MET A 108 8.31 8.22 -13.55
N PHE A 109 8.36 7.69 -12.33
CA PHE A 109 9.61 7.50 -11.59
C PHE A 109 10.53 6.49 -12.27
N LYS A 110 9.98 5.37 -12.77
CA LYS A 110 10.76 4.37 -13.52
C LYS A 110 11.36 4.95 -14.81
N GLU A 111 10.64 5.86 -15.47
CA GLU A 111 11.09 6.49 -16.72
C GLU A 111 12.09 7.62 -16.49
N SER A 112 11.88 8.46 -15.46
CA SER A 112 12.65 9.71 -15.27
C SER A 112 13.66 9.69 -14.14
N GLY A 113 13.51 8.78 -13.16
CA GLY A 113 14.28 8.79 -11.92
C GLY A 113 14.01 10.00 -11.00
N ASP A 114 12.95 10.79 -11.25
CA ASP A 114 12.64 12.00 -10.50
C ASP A 114 12.32 11.71 -9.03
N GLN A 115 13.27 12.06 -8.15
CA GLN A 115 13.17 11.84 -6.70
C GLN A 115 12.03 12.63 -6.05
N SER A 116 11.53 13.70 -6.68
CA SER A 116 10.38 14.46 -6.17
C SER A 116 9.10 13.62 -6.09
N LEU A 117 9.05 12.51 -6.83
CA LEU A 117 7.92 11.59 -6.84
C LEU A 117 7.91 10.61 -5.66
N ILE A 118 9.04 10.37 -4.99
CA ILE A 118 9.14 9.38 -3.91
C ILE A 118 8.15 9.70 -2.79
N ALA A 119 8.12 10.97 -2.35
CA ALA A 119 7.20 11.40 -1.31
C ALA A 119 5.73 11.16 -1.68
N LYS A 120 5.38 11.36 -2.96
CA LYS A 120 4.02 11.12 -3.47
C LYS A 120 3.68 9.62 -3.53
N ILE A 121 4.62 8.80 -3.99
CA ILE A 121 4.45 7.34 -4.09
C ILE A 121 4.27 6.72 -2.71
N GLU A 122 5.16 7.06 -1.77
CA GLU A 122 5.18 6.45 -0.44
C GLU A 122 3.95 6.80 0.40
N THR A 123 3.46 8.03 0.26
CA THR A 123 2.39 8.55 1.12
C THR A 123 1.00 8.47 0.49
N ALA A 124 0.88 7.92 -0.73
CA ALA A 124 -0.32 8.02 -1.57
C ALA A 124 -1.64 7.72 -0.84
N PHE A 125 -1.66 6.70 0.02
CA PHE A 125 -2.88 6.22 0.69
C PHE A 125 -3.15 6.85 2.05
N VAL A 126 -2.20 7.61 2.60
CA VAL A 126 -2.31 8.26 3.92
C VAL A 126 -2.35 9.79 3.81
N ALA A 127 -1.70 10.38 2.80
CA ALA A 127 -1.70 11.81 2.53
C ALA A 127 -3.09 12.48 2.44
N PRO A 128 -4.17 11.79 2.02
CA PRO A 128 -5.50 12.39 2.06
C PRO A 128 -6.05 12.64 3.48
N PHE A 129 -5.48 12.00 4.50
CA PHE A 129 -5.97 12.02 5.88
C PHE A 129 -5.02 12.71 6.85
N ILE A 130 -3.76 12.93 6.45
CA ILE A 130 -2.74 13.52 7.30
C ILE A 130 -1.77 14.38 6.50
N SER A 131 -1.32 15.47 7.11
CA SER A 131 -0.35 16.39 6.50
C SER A 131 0.97 15.69 6.21
N ILE A 132 1.58 16.01 5.07
CA ILE A 132 2.92 15.52 4.73
C ILE A 132 4.00 16.01 5.70
N GLN A 133 3.77 17.12 6.40
CA GLN A 133 4.69 17.66 7.42
C GLN A 133 4.68 16.86 8.73
N ASP A 134 3.77 15.90 8.86
CA ASP A 134 3.70 15.03 10.02
C ASP A 134 4.97 14.17 10.19
N SER A 135 5.42 13.98 11.42
CA SER A 135 6.67 13.28 11.72
C SER A 135 6.71 11.83 11.24
N ASP A 136 5.61 11.09 11.30
CA ASP A 136 5.59 9.70 10.83
C ASP A 136 5.53 9.65 9.29
N MET A 137 4.91 10.63 8.65
CA MET A 137 4.95 10.79 7.20
C MET A 137 6.38 11.04 6.72
N GLN A 138 7.12 11.91 7.42
CA GLN A 138 8.53 12.16 7.12
C GLN A 138 9.39 10.89 7.32
N ARG A 139 9.16 10.14 8.40
CA ARG A 139 9.84 8.85 8.63
C ARG A 139 9.55 7.84 7.52
N LEU A 140 8.29 7.70 7.12
CA LEU A 140 7.90 6.82 6.01
C LEU A 140 8.67 7.16 4.72
N ILE A 141 8.76 8.45 4.38
CA ILE A 141 9.48 8.91 3.18
C ILE A 141 10.99 8.64 3.30
N GLN A 142 11.59 8.93 4.46
CA GLN A 142 13.01 8.70 4.72
C GLN A 142 13.40 7.22 4.58
N HIS A 143 12.52 6.32 5.02
CA HIS A 143 12.73 4.87 4.94
C HIS A 143 12.27 4.23 3.63
N SER A 144 11.95 5.03 2.60
CA SER A 144 11.61 4.51 1.28
C SER A 144 12.74 3.67 0.69
N SER A 145 12.40 2.50 0.15
CA SER A 145 13.33 1.67 -0.62
C SER A 145 13.75 2.34 -1.94
N LEU A 146 12.93 3.27 -2.45
CA LEU A 146 13.19 3.99 -3.70
C LEU A 146 14.39 4.95 -3.59
N ASN A 147 14.72 5.41 -2.38
CA ASN A 147 15.89 6.26 -2.13
C ASN A 147 17.22 5.58 -2.49
N ASN A 148 17.26 4.24 -2.49
CA ASN A 148 18.48 3.44 -2.69
C ASN A 148 18.71 2.97 -4.13
N ILE A 149 17.80 3.27 -5.06
CA ILE A 149 17.85 2.75 -6.44
C ILE A 149 18.99 3.40 -7.26
N LYS A 150 19.49 4.58 -6.87
CA LYS A 150 20.63 5.23 -7.54
C LYS A 150 21.96 4.49 -7.40
N SER A 151 22.13 3.64 -6.39
CA SER A 151 23.42 2.96 -6.13
C SER A 151 23.76 1.85 -7.14
N ARG A 152 22.81 1.46 -8.01
CA ARG A 152 22.98 0.32 -8.93
C ARG A 152 23.04 0.70 -10.42
N CYS A 153 22.72 1.94 -10.80
CA CYS A 153 22.72 2.38 -12.21
C CYS A 153 23.90 3.29 -12.59
N SER A 154 24.99 3.31 -11.79
CA SER A 154 26.21 4.07 -12.10
C SER A 154 27.41 3.18 -12.45
N ILE A 155 27.17 1.92 -12.83
CA ILE A 155 28.20 1.02 -13.38
C ILE A 155 27.64 0.39 -14.65
N GLU A 156 27.66 1.15 -15.75
CA GLU A 156 27.89 0.64 -17.12
C GLU A 156 28.66 1.70 -17.90
#